data_AF-A0A4U0H6E9-F1
#
_entry.id   AF-A0A4U0H6E9-F1
#
_cell.length_a   1.000
_cell.length_b   1.000
_cell.length_c   1.000
_cell.angle_alpha   90.00
_cell.angle_beta   90.00
_cell.angle_gamma   90.00
#
_symmetry.space_group_name_H-M   'P 1'
#
loop_
_entity.id
_entity.type
_entity.pdbx_description
1 polymer ?
#
loop_
_entity_poly.entity_id
_entity_poly.type
_entity_poly.pdbx_seq_one_letter_code
_entity_poly.pdbx_strand_id
1 'polypeptide(L)'
;MGIEPLGSSNVETILCNVHCRWDDERFLMLTIVELLPHRIIARFRGEDPLVPWLLARAEMTAADDSGRSFPQLYEVSGDRDLEDIVSVVFEGAPSPAARTLAFHVEGRREPLAVITLPPLASTTAQAAGVERG
;
A
#
# COMPACT_ATOMS: atom_id res chain seq x y z
N MET A 1 -7.36 23.33 31.33
CA MET A 1 -7.56 23.09 29.90
C MET A 1 -6.58 22.00 29.50
N GLY A 2 -7.07 20.77 29.37
CA GLY A 2 -6.26 19.62 28.95
C GLY A 2 -6.13 19.65 27.44
N ILE A 3 -4.89 19.59 26.95
CA ILE A 3 -4.64 19.27 25.55
C ILE A 3 -4.66 17.75 25.50
N GLU A 4 -5.80 17.17 25.14
CA GLU A 4 -5.81 15.75 24.78
C GLU A 4 -4.99 15.60 23.49
N PRO A 5 -3.99 14.71 23.44
CA PRO A 5 -3.32 14.40 22.19
C PRO A 5 -4.36 13.72 21.30
N LEU A 6 -4.88 14.46 20.32
CA LEU A 6 -5.54 13.88 19.16
C LEU A 6 -4.59 12.83 18.60
N GLY A 7 -5.03 11.57 18.67
CA GLY A 7 -4.23 10.41 18.30
C GLY A 7 -3.46 10.66 17.02
N SER A 8 -2.14 10.51 17.10
CA SER A 8 -1.29 10.47 15.92
C SER A 8 -1.81 9.34 15.04
N SER A 9 -2.53 9.70 13.97
CA SER A 9 -2.82 8.76 12.90
C SER A 9 -1.46 8.35 12.34
N ASN A 10 -0.97 7.18 12.74
CA ASN A 10 0.23 6.52 12.22
C ASN A 10 -0.04 6.03 10.78
N VAL A 11 -0.54 6.91 9.93
CA VAL A 11 -0.84 6.66 8.52
C VAL A 11 0.18 7.43 7.72
N GLU A 12 0.99 6.71 6.95
CA GLU A 12 1.90 7.31 5.99
C GLU A 12 1.30 7.13 4.59
N THR A 13 1.03 8.25 3.91
CA THR A 13 0.51 8.27 2.54
C THR A 13 1.64 8.56 1.56
N ILE A 14 1.88 7.63 0.66
CA ILE A 14 2.85 7.73 -0.42
C ILE A 14 2.07 7.96 -1.71
N LEU A 15 2.26 9.13 -2.32
CA LEU A 15 1.77 9.40 -3.68
C LEU A 15 2.81 8.83 -4.66
N CYS A 16 2.38 7.89 -5.48
CA CYS A 16 3.26 7.21 -6.43
C CYS A 16 2.48 7.03 -7.73
N ASN A 17 2.97 7.53 -8.86
CA ASN A 17 2.36 7.27 -10.18
C ASN A 17 3.22 6.24 -10.90
N VAL A 18 3.04 4.97 -10.54
CA VAL A 18 3.80 3.86 -11.13
C VAL A 18 2.95 3.22 -12.21
N HIS A 19 3.47 3.23 -13.44
CA HIS A 19 2.86 2.49 -14.55
C HIS A 19 3.10 1.00 -14.36
N CYS A 20 2.00 0.27 -14.33
CA CYS A 20 1.93 -1.15 -14.10
C CYS A 20 1.41 -1.80 -15.38
N ARG A 21 2.19 -2.65 -16.01
CA ARG A 21 1.71 -3.41 -17.16
C ARG A 21 0.91 -4.61 -16.67
N TRP A 22 -0.39 -4.64 -16.94
CA TRP A 22 -1.23 -5.80 -16.62
C TRP A 22 -1.02 -6.92 -17.64
N ASP A 23 -0.99 -6.61 -18.93
CA ASP A 23 -0.57 -7.53 -20.00
C ASP A 23 -0.14 -6.73 -21.24
N ASP A 24 -0.11 -7.37 -22.41
CA ASP A 24 0.32 -6.71 -23.65
C ASP A 24 -0.61 -5.60 -24.13
N GLU A 25 -1.87 -5.57 -23.66
CA GLU A 25 -2.90 -4.63 -24.11
C GLU A 25 -3.38 -3.69 -22.99
N ARG A 26 -3.19 -4.06 -21.72
CA ARG A 26 -3.78 -3.37 -20.57
C ARG A 26 -2.74 -2.79 -19.63
N PHE A 27 -2.96 -1.53 -19.27
CA PHE A 27 -2.12 -0.79 -18.33
C PHE A 27 -2.93 -0.34 -17.11
N LEU A 28 -2.19 -0.23 -16.02
CA LEU A 28 -2.64 0.17 -14.71
C LEU A 28 -1.72 1.27 -14.22
N MET A 29 -2.23 2.13 -13.36
CA MET A 29 -1.43 3.07 -12.60
C MET A 29 -1.68 2.84 -11.13
N LEU A 30 -0.66 2.38 -10.41
CA LEU A 30 -0.65 2.54 -8.95
C LEU A 30 -0.51 4.04 -8.70
N THR A 31 -1.41 4.63 -7.91
CA THR A 31 -1.49 6.08 -7.67
C THR A 31 -1.15 6.48 -6.24
N ILE A 32 -1.55 5.65 -5.27
CA ILE A 32 -1.39 5.92 -3.83
C ILE A 32 -1.14 4.62 -3.08
N VAL A 33 -0.23 4.66 -2.11
CA VAL A 33 -0.09 3.63 -1.08
C VAL A 33 -0.21 4.27 0.31
N GLU A 34 -1.10 3.74 1.14
CA GLU A 34 -1.25 4.12 2.54
C GLU A 34 -0.71 2.98 3.43
N LEU A 35 0.23 3.31 4.31
CA LEU A 35 0.78 2.42 5.30
C LEU A 35 0.12 2.72 6.65
N LEU A 36 -0.65 1.76 7.16
CA LEU A 36 -1.27 1.78 8.48
C LEU A 36 -0.55 0.77 9.39
N PRO A 37 -0.71 0.84 10.72
CA PRO A 37 0.00 -0.05 11.65
C PRO A 37 -0.13 -1.55 11.37
N HIS A 38 -1.24 -1.97 10.74
CA HIS A 38 -1.54 -3.38 10.45
C HIS A 38 -2.10 -3.59 9.04
N ARG A 39 -2.04 -2.59 8.16
CA ARG A 39 -2.60 -2.70 6.80
C ARG A 39 -1.79 -1.88 5.81
N ILE A 40 -1.77 -2.33 4.58
CA ILE A 40 -1.34 -1.55 3.43
C ILE A 40 -2.55 -1.37 2.52
N ILE A 41 -2.85 -0.15 2.11
CA ILE A 41 -3.90 0.14 1.13
C ILE A 41 -3.23 0.66 -0.14
N ALA A 42 -3.40 -0.04 -1.25
CA ALA A 42 -2.87 0.37 -2.55
C ALA A 42 -4.02 0.71 -3.49
N ARG A 43 -3.94 1.86 -4.17
CA ARG A 43 -4.96 2.32 -5.12
C ARG A 43 -4.47 2.22 -6.54
N PHE A 44 -5.12 1.38 -7.32
CA PHE A 44 -4.84 1.15 -8.73
C PHE A 44 -5.91 1.80 -9.57
N ARG A 45 -5.49 2.49 -10.63
CA ARG A 45 -6.36 3.08 -11.64
C ARG A 45 -6.17 2.33 -12.96
N GLY A 46 -7.25 1.84 -13.55
CA GLY A 46 -7.25 1.23 -14.87
C GLY A 46 -7.67 2.21 -15.96
N GLU A 47 -7.04 2.14 -17.14
CA GLU A 47 -7.53 2.87 -18.33
C GLU A 47 -8.65 2.09 -19.04
N ASP A 48 -8.70 0.77 -18.84
CA ASP A 48 -9.73 -0.13 -19.38
C ASP A 48 -10.80 -0.41 -18.29
N PRO A 49 -12.11 -0.24 -18.59
CA PRO A 49 -13.21 -0.53 -17.67
C PRO A 49 -13.22 -1.95 -17.08
N LEU A 50 -12.58 -2.93 -17.75
CA LEU A 50 -12.49 -4.31 -17.27
C LEU A 50 -11.38 -4.50 -16.22
N VAL A 51 -10.40 -3.61 -16.17
CA VAL A 51 -9.23 -3.75 -15.30
C VAL A 51 -9.60 -3.73 -13.81
N PRO A 52 -10.49 -2.84 -13.33
CA PRO A 52 -11.01 -2.94 -11.98
C PRO A 52 -11.57 -4.32 -11.63
N TRP A 53 -12.38 -4.90 -12.52
CA TRP A 53 -12.98 -6.21 -12.33
C TRP A 53 -11.95 -7.36 -12.36
N LEU A 54 -10.86 -7.22 -13.11
CA LEU A 54 -9.77 -8.20 -13.12
C LEU A 54 -8.97 -8.16 -11.82
N LEU A 55 -8.65 -6.97 -11.33
CA LEU A 55 -7.98 -6.78 -10.04
C LEU A 55 -8.81 -7.35 -8.88
N ALA A 56 -10.13 -7.15 -8.94
CA ALA A 56 -11.08 -7.67 -7.95
C ALA A 56 -11.01 -9.19 -7.74
N ARG A 57 -10.67 -9.91 -8.81
CA ARG A 57 -10.68 -11.37 -8.85
C ARG A 57 -9.28 -11.97 -8.80
N ALA A 58 -8.26 -11.12 -8.87
CA ALA A 58 -6.88 -11.53 -8.84
C ALA A 58 -6.46 -11.76 -7.38
N GLU A 59 -5.76 -12.86 -7.14
CA GLU A 59 -5.08 -13.04 -5.86
C GLU A 59 -3.82 -12.17 -5.87
N MET A 60 -3.82 -11.14 -5.03
CA MET A 60 -2.69 -10.22 -4.90
C MET A 60 -1.92 -10.43 -3.59
N THR A 61 -0.62 -10.21 -3.66
CA THR A 61 0.24 -10.12 -2.47
C THR A 61 1.13 -8.89 -2.59
N ALA A 62 1.35 -8.18 -1.49
CA ALA A 62 2.45 -7.22 -1.41
C ALA A 62 3.63 -7.90 -0.71
N ALA A 63 4.86 -7.55 -1.08
CA ALA A 63 6.06 -8.04 -0.40
C ALA A 63 7.08 -6.92 -0.23
N ASP A 64 7.74 -6.87 0.92
CA ASP A 64 8.87 -5.95 1.12
C ASP A 64 10.21 -6.58 0.70
N ASP A 65 11.27 -5.77 0.66
CA ASP A 65 12.64 -6.22 0.36
C ASP A 65 13.25 -7.14 1.42
N SER A 66 12.60 -7.31 2.58
CA SER A 66 12.99 -8.33 3.57
C SER A 66 12.41 -9.72 3.25
N GLY A 67 11.57 -9.82 2.21
CA GLY A 67 10.90 -11.06 1.81
C GLY A 67 9.62 -11.35 2.58
N ARG A 68 9.11 -10.40 3.37
CA ARG A 68 7.84 -10.56 4.08
C ARG A 68 6.68 -10.31 3.12
N SER A 69 5.78 -11.29 3.02
CA SER A 69 4.55 -11.17 2.23
C SER A 69 3.37 -10.70 3.07
N PHE A 70 2.54 -9.87 2.46
CA PHE A 70 1.31 -9.29 2.99
C PHE A 70 0.17 -9.74 2.06
N PRO A 71 -0.62 -10.75 2.45
CA PRO A 71 -1.71 -11.26 1.61
C PRO A 71 -2.83 -10.23 1.51
N GLN A 72 -3.51 -10.21 0.36
CA GLN A 72 -4.73 -9.44 0.19
C GLN A 72 -5.80 -9.91 1.18
N LEU A 73 -6.38 -8.97 1.93
CA LEU A 73 -7.52 -9.20 2.81
C LEU A 73 -8.84 -9.03 2.06
N TYR A 74 -8.96 -7.90 1.37
CA TYR A 74 -10.15 -7.55 0.62
C TYR A 74 -9.83 -6.45 -0.40
N GLU A 75 -10.65 -6.40 -1.42
CA GLU A 75 -10.70 -5.30 -2.37
C GLU A 75 -11.88 -4.39 -2.00
N VAL A 76 -11.64 -3.08 -2.05
CA VAL A 76 -12.68 -2.05 -2.03
C VAL A 76 -12.69 -1.41 -3.40
N SER A 77 -13.71 -1.72 -4.20
CA SER A 77 -13.99 -0.91 -5.38
C SER A 77 -14.35 0.50 -4.95
N GLY A 78 -13.64 1.49 -5.48
CA GLY A 78 -13.78 2.90 -5.11
C GLY A 78 -15.10 3.51 -5.57
N ASP A 79 -15.34 4.70 -5.04
CA ASP A 79 -16.50 5.58 -5.22
C ASP A 79 -17.23 5.47 -6.57
N ARG A 80 -18.57 5.53 -6.56
CA ARG A 80 -19.38 5.52 -7.80
C ARG A 80 -19.03 6.65 -8.77
N ASP A 81 -18.29 7.67 -8.32
CA ASP A 81 -17.82 8.80 -9.11
C ASP A 81 -16.43 8.57 -9.75
N LEU A 82 -15.71 7.54 -9.34
CA LEU A 82 -14.35 7.17 -9.78
C LEU A 82 -14.32 5.71 -10.24
N GLU A 83 -15.18 5.37 -11.21
CA GLU A 83 -15.45 4.00 -11.72
C GLU A 83 -14.19 3.21 -12.13
N ASP A 84 -13.07 3.89 -12.28
CA ASP A 84 -11.77 3.40 -12.74
C ASP A 84 -10.74 3.14 -11.62
N ILE A 85 -11.07 3.36 -10.33
CA ILE A 85 -10.14 3.14 -9.20
C ILE A 85 -10.54 1.96 -8.32
N VAL A 86 -9.58 1.06 -8.09
CA VAL A 86 -9.67 -0.06 -7.15
C VAL A 86 -8.70 0.13 -6.01
N SER A 87 -9.19 -0.02 -4.78
CA SER A 87 -8.34 -0.06 -3.58
C SER A 87 -8.17 -1.51 -3.13
N VAL A 88 -6.94 -1.97 -3.01
CA VAL A 88 -6.62 -3.31 -2.49
C VAL A 88 -6.01 -3.17 -1.11
N VAL A 89 -6.53 -3.94 -0.15
CA VAL A 89 -6.06 -3.92 1.23
C VAL A 89 -5.30 -5.20 1.54
N PHE A 90 -4.09 -5.07 2.05
CA PHE A 90 -3.22 -6.18 2.45
C PHE A 90 -3.08 -6.25 3.97
N GLU A 91 -2.89 -7.45 4.51
CA GLU A 91 -2.69 -7.69 5.95
C GLU A 91 -1.27 -7.40 6.39
N GLY A 92 -1.11 -6.55 7.40
CA GLY A 92 0.18 -6.23 8.00
C GLY A 92 0.78 -4.91 7.51
N ALA A 93 1.93 -4.57 8.07
CA ALA A 93 2.71 -3.38 7.73
C ALA A 93 4.15 -3.79 7.41
N PRO A 94 4.82 -3.06 6.49
CA PRO A 94 6.21 -3.33 6.14
C PRO A 94 7.13 -3.13 7.35
N SER A 95 8.28 -3.79 7.34
CA SER A 95 9.33 -3.56 8.34
C SER A 95 9.78 -2.08 8.33
N PRO A 96 10.12 -1.47 9.48
CA PRO A 96 10.75 -0.14 9.52
C PRO A 96 12.04 -0.03 8.70
N ALA A 97 12.71 -1.16 8.45
CA ALA A 97 13.92 -1.20 7.63
C ALA A 97 13.64 -1.35 6.13
N ALA A 98 12.39 -1.64 5.74
CA ALA A 98 12.03 -1.89 4.36
C ALA A 98 12.29 -0.67 3.48
N ARG A 99 12.85 -0.88 2.29
CA ARG A 99 13.13 0.18 1.30
C ARG A 99 12.21 0.13 0.11
N THR A 100 11.59 -1.01 -0.16
CA THR A 100 10.69 -1.18 -1.29
C THR A 100 9.48 -1.99 -0.91
N LEU A 101 8.38 -1.77 -1.61
CA LEU A 101 7.20 -2.62 -1.58
C LEU A 101 6.85 -3.01 -3.01
N ALA A 102 6.77 -4.31 -3.26
CA ALA A 102 6.44 -4.90 -4.55
C ALA A 102 5.06 -5.56 -4.49
N PHE A 103 4.19 -5.21 -5.42
CA PHE A 103 2.85 -5.78 -5.55
C PHE A 103 2.86 -6.86 -6.62
N HIS A 104 2.45 -8.06 -6.23
CA HIS A 104 2.40 -9.24 -7.07
C HIS A 104 0.95 -9.66 -7.27
N VAL A 105 0.72 -10.29 -8.42
CA VAL A 105 -0.54 -10.92 -8.80
C VAL A 105 -0.22 -12.37 -9.12
N GLU A 106 -1.02 -13.30 -8.60
CA GLU A 106 -0.84 -14.72 -8.90
C GLU A 106 -0.86 -14.99 -10.42
N GLY A 107 -0.01 -15.92 -10.86
CA GLY A 107 0.16 -16.26 -12.27
C GLY A 107 1.11 -15.32 -13.03
N ARG A 108 1.61 -14.24 -12.41
CA ARG A 108 2.66 -13.38 -13.00
C ARG A 108 4.03 -13.71 -12.45
N ARG A 109 5.03 -13.67 -13.35
CA ARG A 109 6.45 -13.85 -12.98
C ARG A 109 7.08 -12.58 -12.40
N GLU A 110 6.67 -11.42 -12.90
CA GLU A 110 7.18 -10.11 -12.48
C GLU A 110 6.14 -9.39 -11.63
N PRO A 111 6.57 -8.56 -10.66
CA PRO A 111 5.66 -7.73 -9.88
C PRO A 111 4.88 -6.80 -10.81
N LEU A 112 3.62 -6.57 -10.47
CA LEU A 112 2.76 -5.61 -11.13
C LEU A 112 3.29 -4.18 -10.93
N ALA A 113 3.78 -3.87 -9.73
CA ALA A 113 4.34 -2.58 -9.37
C ALA A 113 5.42 -2.73 -8.31
N VAL A 114 6.43 -1.86 -8.33
CA VAL A 114 7.41 -1.73 -7.24
C VAL A 114 7.51 -0.26 -6.88
N ILE A 115 7.33 0.05 -5.60
CA ILE A 115 7.50 1.40 -5.05
C ILE A 115 8.72 1.45 -4.15
N THR A 116 9.40 2.58 -4.13
CA THR A 116 10.37 2.90 -3.09
C THR A 116 9.61 3.48 -1.91
N LEU A 117 9.83 2.90 -0.73
CA LEU A 117 9.31 3.45 0.51
C LEU A 117 10.19 4.65 0.92
N PRO A 118 9.61 5.76 1.36
CA PRO A 118 10.39 6.80 2.01
C PRO A 118 11.16 6.15 3.17
N PRO A 119 12.38 6.63 3.47
CA PRO A 119 13.08 6.17 4.65
C PRO A 119 12.18 6.47 5.84
N LEU A 120 11.60 5.42 6.43
CA LEU A 120 10.87 5.49 7.68
C LEU A 120 11.84 6.12 8.67
N ALA A 121 11.67 7.42 8.93
CA ALA A 121 12.35 8.08 10.03
C ALA A 121 12.02 7.21 11.23
N SER A 122 13.05 6.65 11.86
CA SER A 122 12.88 5.64 12.89
C SER A 122 12.06 6.26 14.02
N THR A 123 10.75 6.11 14.00
CA THR A 123 9.85 6.59 15.06
C THR A 123 9.91 5.61 16.22
N THR A 124 11.12 5.37 16.71
CA THR A 124 11.45 4.62 17.91
C THR A 124 12.69 5.24 18.54
N ALA A 125 12.58 6.49 18.99
CA ALA A 125 13.42 7.03 20.07
C ALA A 125 12.85 8.34 20.65
N GLN A 126 11.66 8.30 21.25
CA GLN A 126 11.31 9.22 22.35
C GLN A 126 10.13 8.69 23.18
N ALA A 127 10.27 7.46 23.68
CA ALA A 127 9.45 6.92 24.77
C ALA A 127 10.35 6.18 25.77
N ALA A 128 11.46 6.80 26.16
CA ALA A 128 12.28 6.38 27.29
C ALA A 128 13.20 7.55 27.67
N GLY A 129 12.80 8.35 28.66
CA GLY A 129 13.69 9.37 29.22
C GLY A 129 13.07 10.67 29.69
N VAL A 130 11.95 10.64 30.43
CA VAL A 130 11.69 11.63 31.49
C VAL A 130 11.24 10.89 32.74
N GLU A 131 12.14 10.08 33.28
CA GLU A 131 12.24 9.92 34.73
C GLU A 131 13.63 10.40 35.10
N ARG A 132 13.71 11.61 35.69
CA ARG A 132 14.66 12.04 36.72
C ARG A 132 14.61 13.56 36.88
N GLY A 133 14.22 14.00 38.07
CA GLY A 133 14.41 15.38 38.55
C GLY A 133 13.21 15.87 39.32
#